data_AF-A0AAV8YRN6-F1
#
_entry.id   AF-A0AAV8YRN6-F1
#
_cell.length_a   1.000
_cell.length_b   1.000
_cell.length_c   1.000
_cell.angle_alpha   90.00
_cell.angle_beta   90.00
_cell.angle_gamma   90.00
#
_symmetry.space_group_name_H-M   'P 1'
#
loop_
_entity.id
_entity.type
_entity.pdbx_description
1 polymer ?
#
loop_
_entity_poly.entity_id
_entity_poly.type
_entity_poly.pdbx_seq_one_letter_code
_entity_poly.pdbx_strand_id
1 'polypeptide(L)'
;MRFAHSYLLIGVLLLTGCSADDVAEVSEENGVHSICICSRIYIPVCGSDGQTYGNPCELDCTKRRAAPDLQIAAYGRCGDPDELQSIYKEIPLLSKA
;
A
#
# COMPACT_ATOMS: atom_id res chain seq x y z
N MET A 1 -63.75 -1.92 11.90
CA MET A 1 -63.32 -0.65 12.55
C MET A 1 -62.71 -1.05 13.88
N ARG A 2 -61.44 -0.87 14.21
CA ARG A 2 -60.54 0.27 13.96
C ARG A 2 -59.11 -0.26 13.85
N PHE A 3 -58.46 0.13 12.77
CA PHE A 3 -57.03 -0.05 12.51
C PHE A 3 -56.23 0.72 13.57
N ALA A 4 -55.65 0.03 14.56
CA ALA A 4 -54.83 0.68 15.58
C ALA A 4 -53.66 -0.16 16.13
N HIS A 5 -53.51 -1.43 15.71
CA HIS A 5 -52.40 -2.27 16.18
C HIS A 5 -51.31 -2.51 15.12
N SER A 6 -51.61 -2.29 13.84
CA SER A 6 -50.61 -2.42 12.76
C SER A 6 -49.75 -1.17 12.57
N TYR A 7 -50.17 -0.01 13.08
CA TYR A 7 -49.43 1.25 12.98
C TYR A 7 -48.45 1.48 14.15
N LEU A 8 -48.56 0.72 15.24
CA LEU A 8 -47.63 0.82 16.38
C LEU A 8 -46.29 0.13 16.09
N LEU A 9 -46.28 -0.95 15.29
CA LEU A 9 -45.04 -1.62 14.86
C LEU A 9 -44.35 -0.89 13.70
N ILE A 10 -45.10 -0.12 12.90
CA ILE A 10 -44.56 0.62 11.75
C ILE A 10 -44.12 2.04 12.15
N GLY A 11 -44.72 2.64 13.20
CA GLY A 11 -44.41 4.00 13.67
C GLY A 11 -43.16 4.16 14.54
N VAL A 12 -42.63 3.08 15.13
CA VAL A 12 -41.35 3.12 15.88
C VAL A 12 -40.16 3.02 14.92
N LEU A 13 -40.35 2.46 13.72
CA LEU A 13 -39.26 2.24 12.75
C LEU A 13 -38.84 3.49 11.96
N LEU A 14 -39.56 4.62 12.06
CA LEU A 14 -39.30 5.84 11.28
C LEU A 14 -39.01 7.10 12.13
N LEU A 15 -39.03 7.00 13.46
CA LEU A 15 -38.70 8.12 14.36
C LEU A 15 -37.42 7.92 15.20
N THR A 16 -36.77 6.75 15.10
CA THR A 16 -35.32 6.63 15.36
C THR A 16 -34.60 6.68 14.01
N GLY A 17 -34.38 7.90 13.51
CA GLY A 17 -33.46 8.12 12.41
C GLY A 17 -32.03 7.71 12.80
N CYS A 18 -31.40 6.94 11.89
CA CYS A 18 -30.03 6.41 11.88
C CYS A 18 -29.63 5.40 12.99
N SER A 19 -29.91 4.12 12.76
CA SER A 19 -29.02 3.03 13.22
C SER A 19 -28.19 2.51 12.04
N ALA A 20 -26.99 3.07 11.91
CA ALA A 20 -25.70 2.46 11.56
C ALA A 20 -25.53 1.29 10.54
N ASP A 21 -26.48 0.98 9.65
CA ASP A 21 -26.27 -0.06 8.62
C ASP A 21 -25.42 0.39 7.42
N ASP A 22 -24.81 1.58 7.48
CA ASP A 22 -23.74 2.04 6.56
C ASP A 22 -22.40 2.26 7.29
N VAL A 23 -22.14 1.54 8.39
CA VAL A 23 -20.75 1.43 8.86
C VAL A 23 -20.14 0.22 8.16
N ALA A 24 -19.70 0.42 6.93
CA ALA A 24 -18.43 -0.19 6.54
C ALA A 24 -17.44 0.32 7.59
N GLU A 25 -17.17 -0.47 8.62
CA GLU A 25 -16.18 -0.17 9.66
C GLU A 25 -14.81 -0.16 8.99
N VAL A 26 -14.54 0.93 8.29
CA VAL A 26 -13.20 1.48 8.19
C VAL A 26 -12.88 1.93 9.60
N SER A 27 -12.22 1.03 10.33
CA SER A 27 -11.70 1.26 11.68
C SER A 27 -10.92 2.58 11.73
N GLU A 28 -11.19 3.35 12.77
CA GLU A 28 -10.49 4.56 13.24
C GLU A 28 -9.02 4.66 12.80
N GLU A 29 -8.76 5.69 11.99
CA GLU A 29 -7.62 6.61 12.11
C GLU A 29 -6.40 6.16 12.92
N ASN A 30 -5.61 5.28 12.31
CA ASN A 30 -4.23 5.65 12.10
C ASN A 30 -4.01 5.64 10.59
N GLY A 31 -4.42 6.74 9.95
CA GLY A 31 -3.77 7.16 8.72
C GLY A 31 -2.31 7.41 9.05
N VAL A 32 -1.53 6.34 9.15
CA VAL A 32 -0.09 6.35 9.02
C VAL A 32 0.09 6.82 7.59
N HIS A 33 0.05 8.12 7.39
CA HIS A 33 0.66 8.76 6.25
C HIS A 33 2.07 8.23 6.29
N SER A 34 2.33 7.16 5.52
CA SER A 34 3.33 6.19 5.93
C SER A 34 4.65 6.89 5.84
N ILE A 35 5.18 7.33 6.98
CA ILE A 35 6.46 8.01 7.03
C ILE A 35 7.44 6.93 6.63
N CYS A 36 7.89 6.99 5.38
CA CYS A 36 8.84 6.06 4.86
C CYS A 36 10.21 6.65 5.14
N ILE A 37 10.85 6.08 6.14
CA ILE A 37 12.24 6.38 6.43
C ILE A 37 13.05 5.33 5.69
N CYS A 38 13.61 5.72 4.55
CA CYS A 38 14.51 4.90 3.77
C CYS A 38 15.93 5.47 3.85
N SER A 39 16.91 4.56 3.89
CA SER A 39 18.30 4.96 3.69
C SER A 39 18.48 5.52 2.28
N ARG A 40 19.48 6.39 2.09
CA ARG A 40 19.86 6.91 0.76
C ARG A 40 20.83 5.99 0.02
N ILE A 41 21.00 4.75 0.49
CA ILE A 41 21.79 3.74 -0.19
C ILE A 41 21.11 3.40 -1.52
N TYR A 42 21.89 3.45 -2.60
CA TYR A 42 21.42 3.20 -3.94
C TYR A 42 21.60 1.71 -4.30
N ILE A 43 20.49 0.97 -4.33
CA ILE A 43 20.41 -0.44 -4.73
C ILE A 43 19.18 -0.58 -5.63
N PRO A 44 19.27 -0.16 -6.91
CA PRO A 44 18.09 0.00 -7.74
C PRO A 44 17.31 -1.30 -7.90
N VAL A 45 15.99 -1.18 -7.98
CA VAL A 45 15.08 -2.28 -8.32
C VAL A 45 14.08 -1.83 -9.37
N CYS A 46 13.71 -2.73 -10.28
CA CYS A 46 12.64 -2.52 -11.24
C CYS A 46 11.33 -3.03 -10.63
N GLY A 47 10.32 -2.16 -10.59
CA GLY A 47 8.97 -2.51 -10.15
C GLY A 47 8.17 -3.25 -11.22
N SER A 48 7.11 -3.94 -10.81
CA SER A 48 6.12 -4.58 -11.70
C SER A 48 5.35 -3.58 -12.56
N ASP A 49 5.41 -2.30 -12.21
CA ASP A 49 4.89 -1.15 -12.97
C ASP A 49 5.89 -0.62 -14.02
N GLY A 50 7.07 -1.24 -14.15
CA GLY A 50 8.12 -0.82 -15.08
C GLY A 50 8.88 0.43 -14.63
N GLN A 51 8.71 0.88 -13.38
CA GLN A 51 9.45 2.01 -12.82
C GLN A 51 10.67 1.54 -12.02
N THR A 52 11.74 2.32 -12.08
CA THR A 52 12.94 2.07 -11.28
C THR A 52 12.84 2.79 -9.94
N TYR A 53 13.07 2.08 -8.85
CA TYR A 53 13.12 2.60 -7.50
C TYR A 53 14.57 2.59 -7.00
N GLY A 54 14.99 3.62 -6.25
CA GLY A 54 16.39 3.79 -5.84
C GLY A 54 16.89 2.72 -4.88
N ASN A 55 15.96 2.11 -4.12
CA ASN A 55 16.21 0.93 -3.30
C ASN A 55 14.90 0.16 -3.02
N PRO A 56 14.98 -1.07 -2.47
CA PRO A 56 13.79 -1.84 -2.11
C PRO A 56 12.86 -1.14 -1.10
N CYS A 57 13.41 -0.29 -0.22
CA CYS A 57 12.61 0.46 0.75
C CYS A 57 11.73 1.52 0.07
N GLU A 58 12.25 2.21 -0.95
CA GLU A 58 11.49 3.19 -1.72
C GLU A 58 10.35 2.56 -2.52
N LEU A 59 10.56 1.36 -3.08
CA LEU A 59 9.51 0.60 -3.73
C LEU A 59 8.41 0.22 -2.73
N ASP A 60 8.78 -0.36 -1.60
CA ASP A 60 7.83 -0.75 -0.56
C ASP A 60 7.09 0.45 0.05
N CYS A 61 7.76 1.60 0.13
CA CYS A 61 7.13 2.85 0.50
C CYS A 61 6.02 3.24 -0.49
N THR A 62 6.33 3.20 -1.78
CA THR A 62 5.37 3.50 -2.84
C THR A 62 4.21 2.50 -2.82
N LYS A 63 4.52 1.23 -2.57
CA LYS A 63 3.54 0.17 -2.39
C LYS A 63 2.52 0.50 -1.29
N ARG A 64 3.01 0.88 -0.11
CA ARG A 64 2.17 1.25 1.04
C ARG A 64 1.37 2.53 0.85
N ARG A 65 1.88 3.47 0.05
CA ARG A 65 1.24 4.79 -0.15
C ARG A 65 0.22 4.84 -1.28
N ALA A 66 0.51 4.18 -2.39
CA ALA A 66 -0.21 4.43 -3.64
C ALA A 66 -0.44 3.20 -4.51
N ALA A 67 0.35 2.13 -4.36
CA ALA A 67 0.34 1.00 -5.29
C ALA A 67 0.42 -0.36 -4.56
N PRO A 68 -0.66 -0.82 -3.90
CA PRO A 68 -0.62 -2.02 -3.05
C PRO A 68 -0.19 -3.30 -3.78
N ASP A 69 -0.40 -3.38 -5.09
CA ASP A 69 0.00 -4.52 -5.94
C ASP A 69 1.43 -4.42 -6.50
N LEU A 70 2.15 -3.34 -6.18
CA LEU A 70 3.52 -3.13 -6.64
C LEU A 70 4.45 -4.19 -6.05
N GLN A 71 5.23 -4.84 -6.92
CA GLN A 71 6.21 -5.85 -6.57
C GLN A 71 7.55 -5.54 -7.24
N ILE A 72 8.63 -6.10 -6.70
CA ILE A 72 9.93 -6.10 -7.39
C ILE A 72 9.83 -7.08 -8.56
N ALA A 73 9.99 -6.57 -9.78
CA ALA A 73 10.10 -7.38 -10.99
C ALA A 73 11.55 -7.88 -11.21
N ALA A 74 12.54 -7.03 -10.93
CA ALA A 74 13.95 -7.38 -11.03
C ALA A 74 14.83 -6.50 -10.12
N TYR A 75 16.00 -6.99 -9.74
CA TYR A 75 17.06 -6.18 -9.15
C TYR A 75 17.86 -5.49 -10.25
N GLY A 76 18.25 -4.23 -10.05
CA GLY A 76 18.77 -3.34 -11.09
C GLY A 76 17.71 -2.35 -11.58
N ARG A 77 18.08 -1.48 -12.52
CA ARG A 77 17.10 -0.56 -13.14
C ARG A 77 16.25 -1.32 -14.14
N CYS A 78 15.07 -0.78 -14.43
CA CYS A 78 14.29 -1.26 -15.57
C CYS A 78 15.06 -0.99 -16.87
N GLY A 79 15.17 -2.00 -17.72
CA GLY A 79 15.90 -1.91 -19.00
C GLY A 79 17.42 -2.04 -18.88
N ASP A 80 17.97 -2.10 -17.67
CA ASP A 80 19.40 -2.35 -17.43
C ASP A 80 19.60 -3.24 -16.19
N PRO A 81 19.42 -4.57 -16.34
CA PRO A 81 19.55 -5.52 -15.24
C PRO A 81 21.00 -5.73 -14.78
N ASP A 82 22.00 -5.27 -15.54
CA ASP A 82 23.42 -5.50 -15.26
C ASP A 82 24.05 -4.40 -14.39
N GLU A 83 23.31 -3.33 -14.08
CA GLU A 83 23.84 -2.17 -13.35
C GLU A 83 24.37 -2.51 -11.95
N LEU A 84 23.70 -3.39 -11.20
CA LEU A 84 24.19 -3.82 -9.88
C LEU A 84 25.49 -4.61 -9.99
N GLN A 85 25.71 -5.36 -11.07
CA GLN A 85 26.92 -6.15 -11.25
C GLN A 85 28.14 -5.26 -11.49
N SER A 86 27.99 -4.08 -12.08
CA SER A 86 29.10 -3.16 -12.32
C SER A 86 29.61 -2.52 -11.02
N ILE A 87 28.71 -2.22 -10.07
CA ILE A 87 29.08 -1.63 -8.76
C ILE A 87 29.82 -2.64 -7.88
N TYR A 88 29.37 -3.90 -7.83
CA TYR A 88 30.05 -4.93 -7.03
C TYR A 88 31.36 -5.46 -7.67
N LYS A 89 31.54 -5.31 -8.99
CA LYS A 89 32.79 -5.70 -9.69
C LYS A 89 33.96 -4.77 -9.37
N GLU A 90 33.70 -3.52 -8.98
CA GLU A 90 34.76 -2.55 -8.62
C GLU A 90 35.15 -2.61 -7.13
N ILE A 91 34.41 -3.37 -6.31
CA ILE A 91 34.77 -3.58 -4.90
C ILE A 91 35.91 -4.61 -4.84
N PRO A 92 37.14 -4.23 -4.45
CA PRO A 92 38.29 -5.15 -4.43
C PRO A 92 38.10 -6.37 -3.51
N LEU A 93 37.11 -6.31 -2.60
CA LEU A 93 36.79 -7.33 -1.61
C LEU A 93 35.80 -8.41 -2.10
N LEU A 94 35.19 -8.26 -3.29
CA LEU A 94 34.23 -9.23 -3.84
C LEU A 94 34.73 -9.96 -5.10
N SER A 95 35.94 -9.67 -5.59
CA SER A 95 36.46 -10.30 -6.80
C SER A 95 37.23 -11.62 -6.57
N LYS A 96 37.31 -12.13 -5.33
CA LYS A 96 37.91 -13.44 -5.03
C LYS A 96 37.13 -14.23 -3.99
N ALA A 97 36.26 -15.10 -4.49
CA ALA A 97 36.03 -16.45 -3.96
C ALA A 97 36.04 -17.41 -5.15
#